data_AF-A0A367RSG9-F1
#
_entry.id   AF-A0A367RSG9-F1
#
_cell.length_a   1.000
_cell.length_b   1.000
_cell.length_c   1.000
_cell.angle_alpha   90.00
_cell.angle_beta   90.00
_cell.angle_gamma   90.00
#
_symmetry.space_group_name_H-M   'P 1'
#
loop_
_entity.id
_entity.type
_entity.pdbx_description
1 polymer ?
#
loop_
_entity_poly.entity_id
_entity_poly.type
_entity_poly.pdbx_seq_one_letter_code
_entity_poly.pdbx_strand_id
1 'polypeptide(L)'
;MSRPKRGSKVIDKAQRRIAALKSISPTLDLGNGVTIDSFATVIKTTQDKLEAYNSSLSTVDLTQGALEVAEKSLMELTEHMLLSVAAKYGKNSDEYKMAGGVRRSERKRPVRKPKQEAIA
;
A
#
# COMPACT_ATOMS: atom_id res chain seq x y z
N MET A 1 -0.17 -6.22 0.12
CA MET A 1 -0.68 -6.76 1.41
C MET A 1 -1.21 -5.59 2.22
N SER A 2 -2.33 -5.76 2.93
CA SER A 2 -2.87 -4.69 3.79
C SER A 2 -1.87 -4.34 4.88
N ARG A 3 -1.72 -3.04 5.15
CA ARG A 3 -0.80 -2.52 6.16
C ARG A 3 -1.35 -2.88 7.55
N PRO A 4 -0.51 -3.41 8.47
CA PRO A 4 -0.97 -3.78 9.80
C PRO A 4 -1.45 -2.56 10.58
N LYS A 5 -2.56 -2.71 11.31
CA LYS A 5 -3.08 -1.65 12.18
C LYS A 5 -2.14 -1.44 13.38
N ARG A 6 -2.04 -0.20 13.84
CA ARG A 6 -1.15 0.19 14.93
C ARG A 6 -1.85 0.02 16.28
N GLY A 7 -1.22 -0.69 17.19
CA GLY A 7 -1.54 -0.68 18.63
C GLY A 7 -0.67 0.32 19.41
N SER A 8 -1.04 0.61 20.67
CA SER A 8 -0.28 1.51 21.54
C SER A 8 -0.15 0.98 22.97
N LYS A 9 1.06 0.52 23.32
CA LYS A 9 1.41 0.10 24.69
C LYS A 9 1.27 1.23 25.71
N VAL A 10 1.37 2.49 25.26
CA VAL A 10 1.25 3.67 26.13
C VAL A 10 -0.20 3.82 26.62
N ILE A 11 -1.18 3.59 25.73
CA ILE A 11 -2.60 3.61 26.08
C ILE A 11 -2.90 2.51 27.10
N ASP A 12 -2.41 1.28 26.84
CA ASP A 12 -2.60 0.15 27.76
C ASP A 12 -2.04 0.45 29.17
N LYS A 13 -0.84 1.04 29.23
CA LYS A 13 -0.21 1.44 30.49
C LYS A 13 -1.00 2.54 31.19
N ALA A 14 -1.48 3.53 30.45
CA ALA A 14 -2.27 4.64 30.99
C ALA A 14 -3.62 4.15 31.55
N GLN A 15 -4.29 3.22 30.87
CA GLN A 15 -5.53 2.59 31.33
C GLN A 15 -5.34 1.80 32.63
N ARG A 16 -4.28 0.99 32.74
CA ARG A 16 -3.96 0.29 33.98
C ARG A 16 -3.69 1.28 35.12
N ARG A 17 -3.01 2.39 34.81
CA ARG A 17 -2.67 3.40 35.81
C ARG A 17 -3.89 4.18 36.29
N ILE A 18 -4.80 4.57 35.40
CA ILE A 18 -6.04 5.27 35.81
C ILE A 18 -6.95 4.35 36.64
N ALA A 19 -6.99 3.05 36.35
CA ALA A 19 -7.72 2.08 37.17
C ALA A 19 -7.14 1.98 38.58
N ALA A 20 -5.81 1.92 38.70
CA ALA A 20 -5.14 1.95 40.00
C ALA A 20 -5.39 3.27 40.76
N LEU A 21 -5.35 4.43 40.09
CA LEU A 21 -5.62 5.72 40.72
C LEU A 21 -7.06 5.82 41.24
N LYS A 22 -8.05 5.34 40.47
CA LYS A 22 -9.45 5.29 40.89
C LYS A 22 -9.69 4.42 42.12
N SER A 23 -8.86 3.39 42.34
CA SER A 23 -8.95 2.55 43.53
C SER A 23 -8.48 3.25 44.81
N ILE A 24 -7.62 4.27 44.68
CA ILE A 24 -7.15 5.08 45.81
C ILE A 24 -8.24 6.10 46.20
N SER A 25 -8.72 6.86 45.21
CA SER A 25 -9.84 7.79 45.38
C SER A 25 -10.53 7.99 44.03
N PRO A 26 -11.87 7.91 43.94
CA PRO A 26 -12.60 8.14 42.69
C PRO A 26 -12.46 9.55 42.15
N THR A 27 -12.26 10.53 43.03
CA THR A 27 -12.18 11.97 42.72
C THR A 27 -10.81 12.53 43.13
N LEU A 28 -9.74 11.77 42.87
CA LEU A 28 -8.39 12.21 43.19
C LEU A 28 -8.04 13.46 42.37
N ASP A 29 -7.74 14.54 43.08
CA ASP A 29 -7.17 15.78 42.56
C ASP A 29 -5.79 15.97 43.18
N LEU A 30 -4.77 16.03 42.34
CA LEU A 30 -3.38 16.23 42.74
C LEU A 30 -2.97 17.72 42.64
N GLY A 31 -3.92 18.61 42.37
CA GLY A 31 -3.70 20.03 42.15
C GLY A 31 -3.14 20.31 40.76
N ASN A 32 -3.01 21.60 40.41
CA ASN A 32 -2.47 22.08 39.14
C ASN A 32 -3.15 21.48 37.88
N GLY A 33 -4.44 21.14 37.97
CA GLY A 33 -5.19 20.53 36.88
C GLY A 33 -4.89 19.04 36.61
N VAL A 34 -4.11 18.41 37.50
CA VAL A 34 -3.83 16.96 37.44
C VAL A 34 -4.93 16.22 38.19
N THR A 35 -6.02 15.96 37.49
CA THR A 35 -7.18 15.22 38.00
C THR A 35 -7.34 13.89 37.27
N ILE A 36 -8.07 12.95 37.87
CA ILE A 36 -8.45 11.71 37.19
C ILE A 36 -9.23 12.01 35.89
N ASP A 37 -10.06 13.04 35.89
CA ASP A 37 -10.86 13.43 34.73
C ASP A 37 -10.01 14.02 33.60
N SER A 38 -9.04 14.87 33.92
CA SER A 38 -8.11 15.39 32.91
C SER A 38 -7.23 14.28 32.33
N PHE A 39 -6.84 13.29 33.14
CA PHE A 39 -6.13 12.12 32.65
C PHE A 39 -7.01 11.21 31.78
N ALA A 40 -8.28 10.97 32.17
CA ALA A 40 -9.23 10.17 31.41
C ALA A 40 -9.53 10.79 30.03
N THR A 41 -9.71 12.11 29.97
CA THR A 41 -9.95 12.83 28.71
C THR A 41 -8.74 12.71 27.79
N VAL A 42 -7.51 12.89 28.29
CA VAL A 42 -6.29 12.69 27.48
C VAL A 42 -6.19 11.25 26.96
N ILE A 43 -6.46 10.24 27.79
CA ILE A 43 -6.48 8.83 27.33
C ILE A 43 -7.48 8.68 26.19
N LYS A 44 -8.72 9.15 26.35
CA LYS A 44 -9.76 9.05 25.32
C LYS A 44 -9.34 9.74 24.02
N THR A 45 -8.86 10.98 24.09
CA THR A 45 -8.40 11.70 22.89
C THR A 45 -7.26 10.98 22.18
N THR A 46 -6.37 10.30 22.90
CA THR A 46 -5.30 9.50 22.29
C THR A 46 -5.82 8.21 21.63
N GLN A 47 -6.88 7.60 22.18
CA GLN A 47 -7.56 6.47 21.55
C GLN A 47 -8.26 6.91 20.26
N ASP A 48 -9.03 8.00 20.29
CA ASP A 48 -9.72 8.54 19.11
C ASP A 48 -8.73 8.84 17.97
N LYS A 49 -7.56 9.41 18.30
CA LYS A 49 -6.48 9.66 17.32
C LYS A 49 -5.90 8.37 16.74
N LEU A 50 -5.75 7.32 17.56
CA LEU A 50 -5.25 6.02 17.09
C LEU A 50 -6.27 5.34 16.17
N GLU A 51 -7.55 5.42 16.49
CA GLU A 51 -8.64 4.91 15.66
C GLU A 51 -8.73 5.65 14.33
N ALA A 52 -8.66 6.98 14.35
CA ALA A 52 -8.62 7.81 13.15
C ALA A 52 -7.42 7.46 12.26
N TYR A 53 -6.23 7.30 12.85
CA TYR A 53 -5.04 6.85 12.15
C TYR A 53 -5.26 5.48 11.48
N ASN A 54 -5.73 4.48 12.23
CA ASN A 54 -5.95 3.13 11.69
C ASN A 54 -7.03 3.08 10.59
N SER A 55 -8.06 3.93 10.71
CA SER A 55 -9.11 4.10 9.71
C SER A 55 -8.56 4.72 8.42
N SER A 56 -7.76 5.79 8.53
CA SER A 56 -7.09 6.40 7.36
C SER A 56 -6.15 5.42 6.65
N LEU A 57 -5.51 4.53 7.40
CA LEU A 57 -4.66 3.50 6.82
C LEU A 57 -5.49 2.45 6.05
N SER A 58 -6.73 2.19 6.44
CA SER A 58 -7.65 1.35 5.63
C SER A 58 -8.02 2.03 4.32
N THR A 59 -8.30 3.33 4.33
CA THR A 59 -8.68 4.06 3.11
C THR A 59 -7.50 4.17 2.13
N VAL A 60 -6.29 4.34 2.64
CA VAL A 60 -5.06 4.27 1.83
C VAL A 60 -4.90 2.91 1.16
N ASP A 61 -5.08 1.81 1.89
CA ASP A 61 -4.99 0.47 1.31
C ASP A 61 -6.06 0.26 0.20
N LEU A 62 -7.27 0.79 0.40
CA LEU A 62 -8.37 0.71 -0.57
C LEU A 62 -8.05 1.49 -1.86
N THR A 63 -7.59 2.73 -1.71
CA THR A 63 -7.22 3.59 -2.84
C THR A 63 -6.01 3.06 -3.59
N GLN A 64 -5.03 2.48 -2.88
CA GLN A 64 -3.90 1.79 -3.50
C GLN A 64 -4.36 0.60 -4.34
N GLY A 65 -5.26 -0.24 -3.82
CA GLY A 65 -5.80 -1.37 -4.58
C GLY A 65 -6.56 -0.93 -5.84
N ALA A 66 -7.34 0.14 -5.76
CA ALA A 66 -8.04 0.70 -6.91
C ALA A 66 -7.08 1.21 -7.99
N LEU A 67 -5.97 1.84 -7.59
CA LEU A 67 -4.93 2.29 -8.50
C LEU A 67 -4.25 1.09 -9.19
N GLU A 68 -3.86 0.06 -8.44
CA GLU A 68 -3.21 -1.14 -9.00
C GLU A 68 -4.12 -1.84 -10.04
N VAL A 69 -5.44 -1.83 -9.85
CA VAL A 69 -6.40 -2.36 -10.83
C VAL A 69 -6.46 -1.49 -12.08
N ALA A 70 -6.50 -0.16 -11.91
CA ALA A 70 -6.49 0.78 -13.03
C ALA A 70 -5.19 0.73 -13.85
N GLU A 71 -4.04 0.53 -13.20
CA GLU A 71 -2.76 0.36 -13.88
C GLU A 71 -2.72 -0.91 -14.72
N LYS A 72 -3.29 -2.01 -14.22
CA LYS A 72 -3.38 -3.27 -14.97
C LYS A 72 -4.25 -3.12 -16.21
N SER A 73 -5.43 -2.51 -16.08
CA SER A 73 -6.31 -2.29 -17.24
C SER A 73 -5.68 -1.34 -18.26
N LEU A 74 -4.97 -0.31 -17.79
CA LEU A 74 -4.21 0.59 -18.67
C LEU A 74 -3.11 -0.16 -19.41
N MET A 75 -2.37 -1.05 -18.73
CA MET A 75 -1.33 -1.88 -19.36
C MET A 75 -1.92 -2.74 -20.48
N GLU A 76 -3.02 -3.47 -20.22
CA GLU A 76 -3.70 -4.28 -21.24
C GLU A 76 -4.17 -3.44 -22.44
N LEU A 77 -4.74 -2.26 -22.17
CA LEU A 77 -5.15 -1.34 -23.23
C LEU A 77 -3.95 -0.84 -24.05
N THR A 78 -2.83 -0.52 -23.41
CA THR A 78 -1.63 -0.08 -24.13
C THR A 78 -1.08 -1.17 -25.04
N GLU A 79 -1.08 -2.43 -24.60
CA GLU A 79 -0.71 -3.58 -25.42
C GLU A 79 -1.68 -3.76 -26.59
N HIS A 80 -2.99 -3.68 -26.33
CA HIS A 80 -4.01 -3.78 -27.36
C HIS A 80 -3.88 -2.69 -28.42
N MET A 81 -3.59 -1.45 -28.01
CA MET A 81 -3.37 -0.33 -28.93
C MET A 81 -2.13 -0.56 -29.80
N LEU A 82 -1.03 -1.00 -29.21
CA LEU A 82 0.20 -1.31 -29.95
C LEU A 82 0.00 -2.48 -30.94
N LEU A 83 -0.76 -3.51 -30.54
CA LEU A 83 -1.15 -4.60 -31.44
C LEU A 83 -2.10 -4.14 -32.54
N SER A 84 -3.00 -3.21 -32.27
CA SER A 84 -3.90 -2.64 -33.28
C SER A 84 -3.13 -1.85 -34.34
N VAL A 85 -2.12 -1.07 -33.93
CA VAL A 85 -1.18 -0.40 -34.87
C VAL A 85 -0.43 -1.45 -35.70
N ALA A 86 0.05 -2.53 -35.07
CA ALA A 86 0.69 -3.63 -35.77
C ALA A 86 -0.24 -4.34 -36.77
N ALA A 87 -1.52 -4.47 -36.44
CA ALA A 87 -2.51 -5.10 -37.32
C ALA A 87 -2.83 -4.22 -38.53
N LYS A 88 -2.89 -2.89 -38.34
CA LYS A 88 -3.23 -1.93 -39.40
C LYS A 88 -2.07 -1.63 -40.35
N TYR A 89 -0.87 -1.37 -39.82
CA TYR A 89 0.28 -0.92 -40.62
C TYR A 89 1.36 -2.01 -40.78
N GLY A 90 1.33 -3.06 -39.96
CA GLY A 90 2.29 -4.16 -39.97
C GLY A 90 3.43 -3.97 -38.97
N LYS A 91 3.97 -5.10 -38.48
CA LYS A 91 5.04 -5.15 -37.45
C LYS A 91 6.43 -4.68 -37.92
N ASN A 92 6.57 -4.31 -39.19
CA ASN A 92 7.82 -3.78 -39.77
C ASN A 92 7.69 -2.31 -40.18
N SER A 93 6.53 -1.69 -39.97
CA SER A 93 6.27 -0.32 -40.44
C SER A 93 6.92 0.73 -39.54
N ASP A 94 6.94 1.96 -40.04
CA ASP A 94 7.47 3.11 -39.32
C ASP A 94 6.52 3.54 -38.21
N GLU A 95 5.21 3.47 -38.46
CA GLU A 95 4.14 3.76 -37.50
C GLU A 95 4.19 2.84 -36.29
N TYR A 96 4.49 1.55 -36.50
CA TYR A 96 4.66 0.61 -35.39
C TYR A 96 5.85 0.98 -34.49
N LYS A 97 6.94 1.48 -35.09
CA LYS A 97 8.11 1.98 -34.36
C LYS A 97 7.82 3.30 -33.64
N MET A 98 7.10 4.20 -34.30
CA MET A 98 6.65 5.47 -33.71
C MET A 98 5.71 5.25 -32.52
N ALA A 99 4.87 4.21 -32.57
CA ALA A 99 4.00 3.80 -31.47
C ALA A 99 4.74 3.09 -30.30
N GLY A 100 6.07 3.03 -30.34
CA GLY A 100 6.91 2.42 -29.28
C GLY A 100 7.20 0.93 -29.47
N GLY A 101 6.78 0.32 -30.58
CA GLY A 101 7.12 -1.06 -30.93
C GLY A 101 8.54 -1.20 -31.47
N VAL A 102 9.11 -2.41 -31.39
CA VAL A 102 10.37 -2.75 -32.07
C VAL A 102 10.04 -3.52 -33.34
N ARG A 103 10.54 -3.05 -34.49
CA ARG A 103 10.29 -3.71 -35.78
C ARG A 103 10.75 -5.17 -35.75
N ARG A 104 10.00 -6.06 -36.43
CA ARG A 104 10.33 -7.49 -36.46
C ARG A 104 11.71 -7.77 -37.07
N SER A 105 12.15 -6.96 -38.03
CA SER A 105 13.50 -7.01 -38.61
C SER A 105 14.61 -6.57 -37.64
N GLU A 106 14.31 -5.62 -36.75
CA GLU A 106 15.26 -5.05 -35.78
C GLU A 106 15.36 -5.86 -34.48
N ARG A 107 14.41 -6.79 -34.24
CA ARG A 107 14.36 -7.60 -33.01
C ARG A 107 15.46 -8.68 -33.00
N LYS A 108 16.38 -8.59 -32.03
CA LYS A 108 17.39 -9.65 -31.77
C LYS A 108 16.69 -10.99 -31.44
N ARG A 109 17.01 -12.04 -32.19
CA ARG A 109 16.53 -13.41 -31.91
C ARG A 109 17.51 -14.12 -30.96
N PRO A 110 17.04 -14.73 -29.86
CA PRO A 110 17.91 -15.55 -29.03
C PRO A 110 18.35 -16.79 -29.83
N VAL A 111 19.65 -17.00 -29.96
CA VAL A 111 20.22 -18.20 -30.57
C VAL A 111 20.23 -19.30 -29.51
N ARG A 112 19.62 -20.46 -29.78
CA ARG A 112 19.71 -21.63 -28.88
C ARG A 112 21.15 -22.13 -28.85
N LYS A 113 21.72 -22.33 -27.66
CA LYS A 113 23.03 -23.00 -27.52
C LYS A 113 22.90 -24.45 -27.99
N PRO A 114 23.85 -24.97 -28.79
CA PRO A 114 23.82 -26.37 -29.22
C PRO A 114 23.95 -27.30 -28.01
N LYS A 115 23.20 -28.40 -28.03
CA LYS A 115 23.24 -29.44 -26.99
C LYS A 115 24.61 -30.12 -27.08
N GLN A 116 25.42 -30.01 -26.03
CA GLN A 116 26.67 -30.75 -25.93
C GLN A 116 26.33 -32.24 -25.82
N GLU A 117 26.72 -33.04 -26.81
CA GLU A 117 26.63 -34.49 -26.74
C GLU A 117 27.68 -34.98 -25.74
N ALA A 118 27.22 -35.71 -24.72
CA ALA A 118 28.11 -36.33 -23.75
C ALA A 118 28.85 -37.47 -24.46
N ILE A 119 30.17 -37.30 -24.61
CA ILE A 119 31.06 -38.36 -25.10
C ILE A 119 31.17 -39.39 -23.96
N ALA A 120 30.77 -40.63 -24.26
CA ALA A 120 30.84 -41.79 -23.37
C ALA A 120 32.24 -42.43 -23.41
#